data_AF-A0A3N5VL96-F1
#
_entry.id   AF-A0A3N5VL96-F1
#
_cell.length_a   1.000
_cell.length_b   1.000
_cell.length_c   1.000
_cell.angle_alpha   90.00
_cell.angle_beta   90.00
_cell.angle_gamma   90.00
#
_symmetry.space_group_name_H-M   'P 1'
#
loop_
_entity.id
_entity.type
_entity.pdbx_description
1 polymer ?
#
loop_
_entity_poly.entity_id
_entity_poly.type
_entity_poly.pdbx_seq_one_letter_code
_entity_poly.pdbx_strand_id
1 'polypeptide(L)'
;MTTYVKTKKARIPPLTRRKAWKALEAHYREVRQLHLRKLFADDPDRGERLTVEAVGIYLDYSKNRITDETLRLLIELAEQSGLRERIDAMFDGERINVTE
;
A
#
# COMPACT_ATOMS: atom_id res chain seq x y z
N MET A 1 -31.36 15.51 -26.11
CA MET A 1 -31.52 14.92 -24.76
C MET A 1 -30.31 14.04 -24.49
N THR A 2 -29.26 14.59 -23.87
CA THR A 2 -28.05 13.84 -23.53
C THR A 2 -28.23 13.30 -22.11
N THR A 3 -28.42 12.00 -21.98
CA THR A 3 -28.57 11.31 -20.71
C THR A 3 -27.23 11.25 -19.97
N TYR A 4 -27.15 11.96 -18.84
CA TYR A 4 -26.01 11.92 -17.92
C TYR A 4 -26.07 10.62 -17.11
N VAL A 5 -25.27 9.62 -17.49
CA VAL A 5 -25.14 8.38 -16.70
C VAL A 5 -24.13 8.65 -15.58
N LYS A 6 -24.62 8.95 -14.37
CA LYS A 6 -23.81 8.89 -13.15
C LYS A 6 -23.37 7.43 -12.95
N THR A 7 -22.14 7.10 -13.28
CA THR A 7 -21.52 5.81 -12.91
C THR A 7 -21.45 5.72 -11.39
N LYS A 8 -22.22 4.81 -10.78
CA LYS A 8 -22.09 4.49 -9.35
C LYS A 8 -20.71 3.84 -9.13
N LYS A 9 -19.79 4.54 -8.47
CA LYS A 9 -18.51 3.95 -8.00
C LYS A 9 -18.84 2.74 -7.11
N ALA A 10 -18.25 1.59 -7.39
CA ALA A 10 -18.46 0.38 -6.60
C ALA A 10 -18.05 0.62 -5.13
N ARG A 11 -18.85 0.14 -4.18
CA ARG A 11 -18.55 0.33 -2.76
C ARG A 11 -17.36 -0.55 -2.37
N ILE A 12 -16.24 0.07 -2.05
CA ILE A 12 -15.05 -0.61 -1.52
C ILE A 12 -15.41 -1.21 -0.15
N PRO A 13 -15.17 -2.51 0.09
CA PRO A 13 -15.45 -3.13 1.39
C PRO A 13 -14.56 -2.53 2.49
N PRO A 14 -14.98 -2.63 3.78
CA PRO A 14 -14.15 -2.21 4.91
C PRO A 14 -12.74 -2.81 4.85
N LEU A 15 -11.73 -2.06 5.27
CA LEU A 15 -10.31 -2.41 5.16
C LEU A 15 -10.03 -3.85 5.59
N THR A 16 -10.50 -4.23 6.79
CA THR A 16 -10.25 -5.54 7.40
C THR A 16 -10.99 -6.72 6.75
N ARG A 17 -11.88 -6.45 5.79
CA ARG A 17 -12.62 -7.47 5.02
C ARG A 17 -12.04 -7.68 3.61
N ARG A 18 -11.00 -6.95 3.24
CA ARG A 18 -10.36 -7.06 1.92
C ARG A 18 -9.47 -8.30 1.83
N LYS A 19 -9.35 -8.85 0.62
CA LYS A 19 -8.53 -10.06 0.38
C LYS A 19 -7.06 -9.79 0.72
N ALA A 20 -6.51 -8.65 0.27
CA ALA A 20 -5.13 -8.26 0.57
C ALA A 20 -4.89 -8.07 2.07
N TRP A 21 -5.88 -7.57 2.84
CA TRP A 21 -5.77 -7.48 4.30
C TRP A 21 -5.67 -8.85 4.95
N LYS A 22 -6.52 -9.81 4.53
CA LYS A 22 -6.46 -11.19 5.03
C LYS A 22 -5.16 -11.90 4.67
N ALA A 23 -4.64 -11.64 3.48
CA ALA A 23 -3.33 -12.13 3.08
C ALA A 23 -2.20 -11.53 3.93
N LEU A 24 -2.23 -10.22 4.21
CA LEU A 24 -1.29 -9.57 5.13
C LEU A 24 -1.39 -10.12 6.56
N GLU A 25 -2.59 -10.37 7.08
CA GLU A 25 -2.79 -10.97 8.40
C GLU A 25 -2.18 -12.38 8.48
N ALA A 26 -2.29 -13.16 7.41
CA ALA A 26 -1.66 -14.48 7.31
C ALA A 26 -0.13 -14.35 7.23
N HIS A 27 0.38 -13.56 6.28
CA HIS A 27 1.81 -13.31 6.07
C HIS A 27 2.51 -12.76 7.32
N TYR A 28 1.81 -11.90 8.08
CA TYR A 28 2.31 -11.37 9.35
C TYR A 28 2.69 -12.47 10.35
N ARG A 29 1.99 -13.62 10.36
CA ARG A 29 2.30 -14.72 11.28
C ARG A 29 3.69 -15.31 11.05
N GLU A 30 4.17 -15.25 9.81
CA GLU A 30 5.51 -15.69 9.42
C GLU A 30 6.53 -14.57 9.62
N VAL A 31 6.26 -13.38 9.06
CA VAL A 31 7.19 -12.25 9.05
C VAL A 31 7.49 -11.71 10.45
N ARG A 32 6.55 -11.81 11.40
CA ARG A 32 6.76 -11.34 12.79
C ARG A 32 7.93 -12.03 13.51
N GLN A 33 8.31 -13.23 13.07
CA GLN A 33 9.41 -14.01 13.65
C GLN A 33 10.77 -13.68 13.03
N LEU A 34 10.78 -12.94 11.91
CA LEU A 34 12.01 -12.58 11.22
C LEU A 34 12.78 -11.51 12.01
N HIS A 35 14.09 -11.72 12.10
CA HIS A 35 15.01 -10.74 12.67
C HIS A 35 15.65 -9.93 11.55
N LEU A 36 15.71 -8.61 11.71
CA LEU A 36 16.34 -7.70 10.73
C LEU A 36 17.78 -8.12 10.41
N ARG A 37 18.58 -8.53 11.42
CA ARG A 37 19.94 -9.03 11.18
C ARG A 37 19.99 -10.18 10.17
N LYS A 38 19.03 -11.10 10.24
CA LYS A 38 18.93 -12.21 9.29
C LYS A 38 18.49 -11.70 7.91
N LEU A 39 17.51 -10.79 7.85
CA LEU A 39 17.09 -10.19 6.57
C LEU A 39 18.22 -9.47 5.82
N PHE A 40 19.14 -8.81 6.54
CA PHE A 40 20.33 -8.20 5.94
C PHE A 40 21.44 -9.21 5.63
N ALA A 41 21.53 -10.32 6.38
CA ALA A 41 22.49 -11.38 6.08
C ALA A 41 22.07 -12.18 4.83
N ASP A 42 20.78 -12.43 4.66
CA ASP A 42 20.21 -13.18 3.54
C ASP A 42 20.09 -12.32 2.26
N ASP A 43 20.05 -10.99 2.38
CA ASP A 43 19.99 -10.02 1.28
C ASP A 43 20.99 -8.86 1.55
N PRO A 44 22.28 -9.02 1.17
CA PRO A 44 23.31 -7.99 1.40
C PRO A 44 23.01 -6.64 0.74
N ASP A 45 22.32 -6.65 -0.41
CA ASP A 45 21.98 -5.45 -1.18
C ASP A 45 20.66 -4.82 -0.73
N ARG A 46 20.01 -5.37 0.30
CA ARG A 46 18.74 -4.89 0.86
C ARG A 46 18.74 -3.40 1.18
N GLY A 47 19.87 -2.90 1.70
CA GLY A 47 20.03 -1.50 2.07
C GLY A 47 19.91 -0.56 0.87
N GLU A 48 20.35 -0.99 -0.31
CA GLU A 48 20.26 -0.23 -1.55
C GLU A 48 18.89 -0.45 -2.20
N ARG A 49 18.46 -1.71 -2.31
CA ARG A 49 17.22 -2.11 -2.98
C ARG A 49 15.95 -1.57 -2.31
N LEU A 50 15.95 -1.44 -0.98
CA LEU A 50 14.82 -0.93 -0.19
C LEU A 50 15.03 0.52 0.22
N THR A 51 15.52 1.31 -0.73
CA THR A 51 15.54 2.77 -0.67
C THR A 51 14.88 3.37 -1.89
N VAL A 52 14.36 4.59 -1.74
CA VAL A 52 13.89 5.43 -2.85
C VAL A 52 14.41 6.82 -2.61
N GLU A 53 14.92 7.45 -3.66
CA GLU A 53 15.27 8.86 -3.66
C GLU A 53 14.47 9.58 -4.74
N ALA A 54 13.80 10.67 -4.36
CA ALA A 54 13.07 11.53 -5.29
C ALA A 54 12.96 12.93 -4.71
N VAL A 55 13.04 13.95 -5.57
CA VAL A 55 12.85 15.37 -5.20
C VAL A 55 13.65 15.83 -3.96
N GLY A 56 14.88 15.31 -3.79
CA GLY A 56 15.74 15.63 -2.64
C GLY A 56 15.36 14.92 -1.33
N ILE A 57 14.42 13.97 -1.39
CA ILE A 57 14.02 13.13 -0.26
C ILE A 57 14.61 11.74 -0.43
N TYR A 58 15.36 11.28 0.57
CA TYR A 58 15.86 9.92 0.67
C TYR A 58 15.05 9.13 1.69
N LEU A 59 14.39 8.06 1.23
CA LEU A 59 13.60 7.16 2.05
C LEU A 59 14.27 5.79 2.12
N ASP A 60 14.80 5.43 3.28
CA ASP A 60 15.27 4.07 3.60
C ASP A 60 14.19 3.30 4.36
N TYR A 61 13.62 2.28 3.72
CA TYR A 61 12.64 1.38 4.32
C TYR A 61 13.19 -0.04 4.56
N SER A 62 14.49 -0.25 4.36
CA SER A 62 15.19 -1.54 4.54
C SER A 62 15.17 -2.07 5.98
N LYS A 63 15.08 -1.16 6.97
CA LYS A 63 15.07 -1.46 8.42
C LYS A 63 13.70 -1.91 8.96
N ASN A 64 12.78 -2.31 8.07
CA ASN A 64 11.49 -2.88 8.44
C ASN A 64 11.48 -4.40 8.23
N ARG A 65 10.63 -5.12 8.97
CA ARG A 65 10.35 -6.56 8.73
C ARG A 65 9.46 -6.71 7.50
N ILE A 66 10.05 -6.53 6.34
CA ILE A 66 9.37 -6.62 5.06
C ILE A 66 10.15 -7.56 4.13
N THR A 67 9.44 -8.42 3.43
CA THR A 67 9.94 -9.21 2.32
C THR A 67 9.35 -8.68 1.02
N ASP A 68 9.79 -9.20 -0.12
CA ASP A 68 9.20 -8.87 -1.42
C ASP A 68 7.69 -9.18 -1.44
N GLU A 69 7.31 -10.29 -0.81
CA GLU A 69 5.90 -10.65 -0.62
C GLU A 69 5.16 -9.64 0.27
N THR A 70 5.80 -9.12 1.31
CA THR A 70 5.20 -8.05 2.13
C THR A 70 4.91 -6.81 1.29
N LEU A 71 5.85 -6.39 0.44
CA LEU A 71 5.67 -5.22 -0.43
C LEU A 71 4.57 -5.46 -1.44
N ARG A 72 4.55 -6.62 -2.11
CA ARG A 72 3.50 -6.99 -3.05
C ARG A 72 2.11 -6.92 -2.41
N LEU A 73 1.95 -7.49 -1.21
CA LEU A 73 0.68 -7.49 -0.49
C LEU A 73 0.25 -6.11 0.02
N LEU A 74 1.20 -5.25 0.43
CA LEU A 74 0.91 -3.86 0.81
C LEU A 74 0.45 -3.04 -0.39
N ILE A 75 1.06 -3.22 -1.56
CA ILE A 75 0.65 -2.57 -2.81
C ILE A 75 -0.75 -3.06 -3.22
N GLU A 76 -1.01 -4.37 -3.16
CA GLU A 76 -2.34 -4.93 -3.43
C GLU A 76 -3.41 -4.37 -2.48
N LEU A 77 -3.06 -4.13 -1.21
CA LEU A 77 -3.97 -3.49 -0.26
C LEU A 77 -4.24 -2.02 -0.62
N ALA A 78 -3.22 -1.28 -1.08
CA ALA A 78 -3.39 0.10 -1.55
C ALA A 78 -4.30 0.17 -2.79
N GLU A 79 -4.15 -0.76 -3.73
CA GLU A 79 -5.02 -0.90 -4.90
C GLU A 79 -6.45 -1.24 -4.49
N GLN A 80 -6.66 -2.25 -3.63
CA GLN A 80 -7.98 -2.59 -3.09
C GLN A 80 -8.57 -1.48 -2.21
N SER A 81 -7.76 -0.49 -1.80
CA SER A 81 -8.22 0.72 -1.10
C SER A 81 -8.73 1.82 -2.03
N GLY A 82 -8.49 1.69 -3.33
CA GLY A 82 -8.71 2.77 -4.28
C GLY A 82 -7.84 3.98 -3.97
N LEU A 83 -6.59 3.76 -3.50
CA LEU A 83 -5.70 4.84 -3.08
C LEU A 83 -5.43 5.80 -4.24
N ARG A 84 -5.19 5.27 -5.45
CA ARG A 84 -4.88 6.09 -6.62
C ARG A 84 -6.05 7.02 -6.98
N GLU A 85 -7.26 6.48 -7.02
CA GLU A 85 -8.47 7.25 -7.31
C GLU A 85 -8.78 8.29 -6.24
N ARG A 86 -8.34 8.07 -5.00
CA ARG A 86 -8.47 9.05 -3.90
C ARG A 86 -7.43 10.15 -4.00
N ILE A 87 -6.23 9.83 -4.44
CA ILE A 87 -5.19 10.82 -4.76
C ILE A 87 -5.68 11.69 -5.93
N ASP A 88 -6.14 11.09 -7.03
CA ASP A 88 -6.61 11.84 -8.20
C ASP A 88 -7.80 12.76 -7.82
N ALA A 89 -8.78 12.27 -7.07
CA ALA A 89 -9.89 13.07 -6.55
C ALA A 89 -9.44 14.27 -5.67
N MET A 90 -8.35 14.11 -4.91
CA MET A 90 -7.77 15.20 -4.12
C MET A 90 -7.17 16.28 -5.02
N PHE A 91 -6.43 15.89 -6.06
CA PHE A 91 -5.81 16.83 -6.99
C PHE A 91 -6.83 17.51 -7.92
N ASP A 92 -7.93 16.83 -8.25
CA ASP A 92 -9.03 17.38 -9.04
C ASP A 92 -9.99 18.28 -8.23
N GLY A 93 -9.75 18.42 -6.92
CA GLY A 93 -10.57 19.27 -6.04
C GLY A 93 -11.97 18.69 -5.74
N GLU A 94 -12.16 17.37 -5.87
CA GLU A 94 -13.41 16.73 -5.44
C GLU A 94 -13.63 16.95 -3.93
N ARG A 95 -14.91 16.95 -3.50
CA ARG A 95 -15.27 16.98 -2.08
C ARG A 95 -14.95 15.63 -1.42
N ILE A 96 -13.69 15.45 -1.03
CA ILE A 96 -13.18 14.25 -0.37
C ILE A 96 -13.28 14.32 1.15
N ASN A 97 -13.31 15.52 1.74
CA ASN A 97 -13.66 15.71 3.14
C ASN A 97 -15.17 15.56 3.28
N VAL A 98 -15.62 14.47 3.90
CA VAL A 98 -17.05 14.11 3.97
C VAL A 98 -17.74 14.59 5.23
N THR A 99 -17.01 15.16 6.18
CA THR A 99 -17.56 15.66 7.46
C THR A 99 -17.81 17.17 7.46
N GLU A 100 -17.19 17.90 6.53
CA GLU A 100 -17.40 19.33 6.25
C GLU A 100 -18.15 19.46 4.94
#